data_AF-A0A838Q872-F1
#
_entry.id   AF-A0A838Q872-F1
#
_cell.length_a   1.000
_cell.length_b   1.000
_cell.length_c   1.000
_cell.angle_alpha   90.00
_cell.angle_beta   90.00
_cell.angle_gamma   90.00
#
_symmetry.space_group_name_H-M   'P 1'
#
loop_
_entity.id
_entity.type
_entity.pdbx_description
1 polymer ?
#
loop_
_entity_poly.entity_id
_entity_poly.type
_entity_poly.pdbx_seq_one_letter_code
_entity_poly.pdbx_strand_id
1 'polypeptide(L)'
;MASGVSPSTLNPQPSTSFADIEAARGRIEGAVYHSPCPRSIPLSELTGMEIFCKLDNLQRTGSFKERGARNALAQLPPEQQKRGVIAASAGNHAQALAYQGKLLATPATVVMPKFAPLVKVSNCQKLGATVVMHGKDFGEAKAHAHEIAKERGLAYIDGYDDPAIIAGQGTMGVEIVEQVPELDAVVVPVGGGGLLAGVALAVKTLRPQAKIIAVEAENVASFSAAKREGKPIRIDTHPTLADGLAIPTVGANAFEIAKDLVDRCVTVSEEQIALSILRIVELEKGVVEGAAATPLAACMSGQLAELAGKKVVLLLCGGNIDPNVLSRVVERGLVADGRLCRFTAVISDRPGGLADLARQIASAGASIKQVVHDRAFAGSDVSAVHVLCTVETRNHQHLADVRERLRSHGVQTFDSK
;
A
#
# COMPACT_ATOMS: atom_id res chain seq x y z
N MET A 1 -11.32 -50.44 -35.37
CA MET A 1 -11.53 -50.51 -33.91
C MET A 1 -10.35 -49.77 -33.29
N ALA A 2 -10.48 -48.46 -33.01
CA ALA A 2 -10.84 -47.90 -31.69
C ALA A 2 -9.97 -48.49 -30.57
N SER A 3 -9.12 -47.78 -29.84
CA SER A 3 -9.17 -46.43 -29.23
C SER A 3 -7.71 -46.00 -28.91
N GLY A 4 -7.28 -44.73 -28.86
CA GLY A 4 -7.99 -43.51 -28.49
C GLY A 4 -7.88 -43.25 -26.99
N VAL A 5 -6.69 -42.89 -26.48
CA VAL A 5 -6.56 -42.23 -25.16
C VAL A 5 -5.73 -40.96 -25.35
N SER A 6 -6.46 -39.85 -25.47
CA SER A 6 -5.94 -38.50 -25.34
C SER A 6 -5.41 -38.31 -23.91
N PRO A 7 -4.21 -37.75 -23.68
CA PRO A 7 -3.83 -37.31 -22.36
C PRO A 7 -4.74 -36.15 -21.97
N SER A 8 -5.61 -36.43 -21.00
CA SER A 8 -6.51 -35.49 -20.35
C SER A 8 -5.76 -34.20 -20.00
N THR A 9 -6.22 -33.08 -20.55
CA THR A 9 -5.93 -31.73 -20.07
C THR A 9 -6.41 -31.64 -18.62
N LEU A 10 -5.51 -31.94 -17.69
CA LEU A 10 -5.68 -31.61 -16.28
C LEU A 10 -5.74 -30.09 -16.20
N ASN A 11 -6.94 -29.54 -16.01
CA ASN A 11 -7.07 -28.20 -15.46
C ASN A 11 -6.24 -28.17 -14.17
N PRO A 12 -5.25 -27.26 -14.03
CA PRO A 12 -4.53 -27.14 -12.77
C PRO A 12 -5.56 -26.74 -11.71
N GLN A 13 -5.80 -27.62 -10.74
CA GLN A 13 -6.51 -27.19 -9.54
C GLN A 13 -5.72 -26.05 -8.89
N PRO A 14 -6.38 -25.05 -8.30
CA PRO A 14 -5.68 -24.04 -7.52
C PRO A 14 -4.84 -24.74 -6.46
N SER A 15 -3.54 -24.40 -6.40
CA SER A 15 -2.56 -25.05 -5.53
C SER A 15 -2.78 -24.84 -4.03
N THR A 16 -3.81 -24.07 -3.65
CA THR A 16 -4.16 -23.76 -2.26
C THR A 16 -5.67 -23.87 -2.08
N SER A 17 -6.08 -24.69 -1.13
CA SER A 17 -7.47 -24.92 -0.74
C SER A 17 -7.82 -24.20 0.57
N PHE A 18 -9.11 -24.17 0.92
CA PHE A 18 -9.53 -23.65 2.23
C PHE A 18 -8.98 -24.48 3.40
N ALA A 19 -8.85 -25.81 3.24
CA ALA A 19 -8.25 -26.67 4.26
C ALA A 19 -6.78 -26.31 4.55
N ASP A 20 -6.05 -25.83 3.53
CA ASP A 20 -4.68 -25.34 3.73
C ASP A 20 -4.63 -24.05 4.56
N ILE A 21 -5.65 -23.19 4.42
CA ILE A 21 -5.83 -21.97 5.23
C ILE A 21 -6.17 -22.35 6.68
N GLU A 22 -7.06 -23.32 6.90
CA GLU A 22 -7.37 -23.82 8.24
C GLU A 22 -6.14 -24.45 8.92
N ALA A 23 -5.38 -25.26 8.19
CA ALA A 23 -4.12 -25.79 8.67
C ALA A 23 -3.10 -24.68 8.98
N ALA A 24 -3.04 -23.65 8.13
CA ALA A 24 -2.18 -22.49 8.36
C ALA A 24 -2.55 -21.74 9.63
N ARG A 25 -3.85 -21.58 9.92
CA ARG A 25 -4.35 -20.95 11.16
C ARG A 25 -3.75 -21.63 12.40
N GLY A 26 -3.78 -22.97 12.45
CA GLY A 26 -3.17 -23.73 13.55
C GLY A 26 -1.66 -23.55 13.65
N ARG A 27 -0.94 -23.46 12.53
CA ARG A 27 0.54 -23.28 12.52
C ARG A 27 0.99 -21.89 12.98
N ILE A 28 0.16 -20.86 12.76
CA ILE A 28 0.50 -19.48 13.13
C ILE A 28 0.03 -19.10 14.54
N GLU A 29 -0.85 -19.91 15.15
CA GLU A 29 -1.41 -19.65 16.47
C GLU A 29 -0.31 -19.45 17.52
N GLY A 30 -0.47 -18.42 18.36
CA GLY A 30 0.49 -18.01 19.39
C GLY A 30 1.78 -17.35 18.86
N ALA A 31 2.09 -17.46 17.57
CA ALA A 31 3.28 -16.87 16.95
C ALA A 31 3.00 -15.59 16.15
N VAL A 32 1.78 -15.45 15.63
CA VAL A 32 1.31 -14.26 14.91
C VAL A 32 0.21 -13.62 15.74
N TYR A 33 0.27 -12.29 15.88
CA TYR A 33 -0.69 -11.55 16.71
C TYR A 33 -2.07 -11.58 16.04
N HIS A 34 -3.10 -11.94 16.79
CA HIS A 34 -4.48 -11.88 16.32
C HIS A 34 -4.95 -10.42 16.30
N SER A 35 -4.78 -9.76 15.15
CA SER A 35 -5.04 -8.33 15.00
C SER A 35 -6.53 -8.00 15.14
N PRO A 36 -6.88 -6.84 15.72
CA PRO A 36 -8.28 -6.45 15.85
C PRO A 36 -8.84 -5.98 14.50
N CYS A 37 -10.17 -6.04 14.37
CA CYS A 37 -10.92 -5.50 13.23
C CYS A 37 -12.04 -4.55 13.71
N PRO A 38 -11.71 -3.45 14.41
CA PRO A 38 -12.71 -2.57 14.99
C PRO A 38 -13.48 -1.80 13.91
N ARG A 39 -14.71 -1.41 14.24
CA ARG A 39 -15.45 -0.40 13.47
C ARG A 39 -14.76 0.94 13.63
N SER A 40 -14.55 1.66 12.53
CA SER A 40 -14.16 3.06 12.53
C SER A 40 -15.40 3.93 12.34
N ILE A 41 -15.80 4.65 13.39
CA ILE A 41 -16.85 5.67 13.30
C ILE A 41 -16.44 6.80 12.34
N PRO A 42 -15.27 7.45 12.46
CA PRO A 42 -14.96 8.61 11.63
C PRO A 42 -14.75 8.25 10.15
N LEU A 43 -14.19 7.07 9.82
CA LEU A 43 -14.12 6.63 8.41
C LEU A 43 -15.49 6.22 7.88
N SER A 44 -16.39 5.73 8.74
CA SER A 44 -17.77 5.47 8.34
C SER A 44 -18.50 6.76 7.95
N GLU A 45 -18.37 7.80 8.77
CA GLU A 45 -18.94 9.12 8.49
C GLU A 45 -18.35 9.74 7.22
N LEU A 46 -17.04 9.59 7.01
CA LEU A 46 -16.34 10.10 5.82
C LEU A 46 -16.81 9.45 4.51
N THR A 47 -17.05 8.14 4.54
CA THR A 47 -17.32 7.34 3.32
C THR A 47 -18.80 7.07 3.08
N GLY A 48 -19.66 7.24 4.09
CA GLY A 48 -21.05 6.81 4.07
C GLY A 48 -21.23 5.28 4.12
N MET A 49 -20.15 4.52 4.38
CA MET A 49 -20.15 3.07 4.54
C MET A 49 -19.98 2.72 6.02
N GLU A 50 -20.34 1.51 6.46
CA GLU A 50 -19.97 1.04 7.81
C GLU A 50 -18.57 0.41 7.75
N ILE A 51 -17.55 1.23 8.03
CA ILE A 51 -16.13 0.85 7.88
C ILE A 51 -15.62 0.07 9.08
N PHE A 52 -14.95 -1.05 8.80
CA PHE A 52 -14.15 -1.82 9.75
C PHE A 52 -12.70 -1.91 9.24
N CYS A 53 -11.71 -1.82 10.14
CA CYS A 53 -10.29 -1.79 9.75
C CYS A 53 -9.58 -3.02 10.27
N LYS A 54 -9.11 -3.93 9.41
CA LYS A 54 -8.27 -5.07 9.83
C LYS A 54 -6.82 -4.61 10.02
N LEU A 55 -6.36 -4.56 11.27
CA LEU A 55 -5.13 -3.85 11.67
C LEU A 55 -3.85 -4.70 11.65
N ASP A 56 -3.51 -5.27 10.50
CA ASP A 56 -2.27 -6.06 10.36
C ASP A 56 -0.99 -5.19 10.28
N ASN A 57 -1.13 -3.86 10.17
CA ASN A 57 -0.05 -2.91 10.41
C ASN A 57 0.48 -2.97 11.85
N LEU A 58 -0.27 -3.55 12.80
CA LEU A 58 0.13 -3.72 14.21
C LEU A 58 0.94 -5.01 14.48
N GLN A 59 1.18 -5.85 13.46
CA GLN A 59 2.07 -7.00 13.63
C GLN A 59 3.48 -6.58 14.06
N ARG A 60 4.26 -7.48 14.64
CA ARG A 60 5.58 -7.17 15.21
C ARG A 60 6.56 -6.58 14.18
N THR A 61 6.47 -7.01 12.94
CA THR A 61 7.24 -6.54 11.78
C THR A 61 6.52 -5.46 10.98
N GLY A 62 5.37 -5.00 11.47
CA GLY A 62 4.59 -3.91 10.90
C GLY A 62 3.74 -4.29 9.69
N SER A 63 3.51 -5.58 9.41
CA SER A 63 2.63 -6.00 8.30
C SER A 63 2.11 -7.42 8.39
N PHE A 64 1.14 -7.75 7.54
CA PHE A 64 0.55 -9.08 7.40
C PHE A 64 1.51 -10.19 6.98
N LYS A 65 2.69 -9.85 6.45
CA LYS A 65 3.62 -10.83 5.87
C LYS A 65 4.07 -11.90 6.85
N GLU A 66 3.95 -11.65 8.16
CA GLU A 66 4.22 -12.64 9.21
C GLU A 66 3.35 -13.89 9.08
N ARG A 67 2.10 -13.77 8.65
CA ARG A 67 1.17 -14.91 8.54
C ARG A 67 1.70 -15.96 7.58
N GLY A 68 1.96 -15.56 6.33
CA GLY A 68 2.56 -16.45 5.34
C GLY A 68 3.97 -16.88 5.70
N ALA A 69 4.83 -15.97 6.19
CA ALA A 69 6.20 -16.32 6.55
C ALA A 69 6.22 -17.41 7.63
N ARG A 70 5.43 -17.24 8.70
CA ARG A 70 5.30 -18.25 9.76
C ARG A 70 4.78 -19.57 9.20
N ASN A 71 3.72 -19.54 8.39
CA ASN A 71 3.13 -20.75 7.83
C ASN A 71 4.10 -21.52 6.91
N ALA A 72 4.84 -20.81 6.05
CA ALA A 72 5.80 -21.42 5.13
C ALA A 72 6.97 -22.06 5.89
N LEU A 73 7.54 -21.34 6.87
CA LEU A 73 8.66 -21.84 7.67
C LEU A 73 8.28 -23.04 8.56
N ALA A 74 7.06 -23.03 9.13
CA ALA A 74 6.57 -24.11 9.98
C ALA A 74 6.33 -25.42 9.22
N GLN A 75 6.22 -25.38 7.89
CA GLN A 75 6.04 -26.56 7.04
C GLN A 75 7.35 -27.17 6.54
N LEU A 76 8.47 -26.47 6.72
CA LEU A 76 9.77 -26.96 6.27
C LEU A 76 10.15 -28.22 7.06
N PRO A 77 10.65 -29.27 6.37
CA PRO A 77 11.25 -30.41 7.06
C PRO A 77 12.40 -29.96 7.98
N PRO A 78 12.66 -30.66 9.10
CA PRO A 78 13.71 -30.27 10.05
C PRO A 78 15.09 -30.05 9.40
N GLU A 79 15.43 -30.88 8.41
CA GLU A 79 16.68 -30.74 7.66
C GLU A 79 16.73 -29.48 6.80
N GLN A 80 15.59 -29.04 6.25
CA GLN A 80 15.52 -27.77 5.53
C GLN A 80 15.53 -26.57 6.48
N GLN A 81 14.90 -26.67 7.65
CA GLN A 81 14.95 -25.62 8.68
C GLN A 81 16.39 -25.36 9.14
N LYS A 82 17.18 -26.42 9.36
CA LYS A 82 18.61 -26.28 9.70
C LYS A 82 19.43 -25.64 8.59
N ARG A 83 19.19 -26.01 7.33
CA ARG A 83 19.87 -25.39 6.17
C ARG A 83 19.50 -23.92 6.01
N GLY A 84 18.24 -23.59 6.24
CA GLY A 84 17.71 -22.23 6.16
C GLY A 84 16.97 -21.95 4.85
N VAL A 85 16.57 -20.69 4.74
CA VAL A 85 15.76 -20.15 3.65
C VAL A 85 16.41 -18.93 3.02
N ILE A 86 15.95 -18.60 1.80
CA ILE A 86 16.36 -17.40 1.09
C ILE A 86 15.17 -16.75 0.39
N ALA A 87 15.17 -15.42 0.29
CA ALA A 87 14.22 -14.68 -0.51
C ALA A 87 14.87 -13.43 -1.11
N ALA A 88 14.33 -12.94 -2.23
CA ALA A 88 14.62 -11.60 -2.72
C ALA A 88 13.54 -10.63 -2.25
N SER A 89 13.90 -9.74 -1.34
CA SER A 89 13.03 -8.67 -0.84
C SER A 89 13.83 -7.67 -0.03
N ALA A 90 13.53 -6.39 -0.21
CA ALA A 90 14.05 -5.32 0.63
C ALA A 90 12.97 -4.72 1.56
N GLY A 91 11.83 -5.41 1.77
CA GLY A 91 10.65 -4.85 2.43
C GLY A 91 9.99 -5.79 3.43
N ASN A 92 8.65 -5.72 3.50
CA ASN A 92 7.83 -6.40 4.50
C ASN A 92 8.05 -7.93 4.56
N HIS A 93 8.24 -8.58 3.41
CA HIS A 93 8.53 -10.02 3.35
C HIS A 93 9.88 -10.38 3.98
N ALA A 94 10.93 -9.60 3.71
CA ALA A 94 12.24 -9.82 4.31
C ALA A 94 12.20 -9.70 5.84
N GLN A 95 11.49 -8.70 6.36
CA GLN A 95 11.34 -8.51 7.81
C GLN A 95 10.56 -9.67 8.44
N ALA A 96 9.45 -10.09 7.83
CA ALA A 96 8.66 -11.22 8.30
C ALA A 96 9.44 -12.54 8.31
N LEU A 97 10.17 -12.85 7.24
CA LEU A 97 11.03 -14.03 7.16
C LEU A 97 12.16 -14.00 8.19
N ALA A 98 12.80 -12.85 8.37
CA ALA A 98 13.86 -12.68 9.37
C ALA A 98 13.34 -12.97 10.78
N TYR A 99 12.23 -12.31 11.14
CA TYR A 99 11.65 -12.42 12.48
C TYR A 99 11.11 -13.81 12.76
N GLN A 100 10.29 -14.37 11.88
CA GLN A 100 9.70 -15.69 12.07
C GLN A 100 10.74 -16.81 11.93
N GLY A 101 11.76 -16.64 11.05
CA GLY A 101 12.92 -17.52 10.95
C GLY A 101 13.69 -17.58 12.26
N LYS A 102 13.95 -16.43 12.89
CA LYS A 102 14.58 -16.37 14.22
C LYS A 102 13.78 -17.11 15.28
N LEU A 103 12.45 -16.94 15.34
CA LEU A 103 11.59 -17.65 16.29
C LEU A 103 11.56 -19.17 16.08
N LEU A 104 11.75 -19.63 14.84
CA LEU A 104 11.80 -21.05 14.48
C LEU A 104 13.23 -21.62 14.40
N ALA A 105 14.24 -20.86 14.81
CA ALA A 105 15.65 -21.22 14.65
C ALA A 105 16.02 -21.65 13.20
N THR A 106 15.35 -21.06 12.21
CA THR A 106 15.58 -21.28 10.78
C THR A 106 16.36 -20.08 10.22
N PRO A 107 17.63 -20.26 9.78
CA PRO A 107 18.42 -19.16 9.24
C PRO A 107 17.74 -18.55 8.01
N ALA A 108 17.62 -17.23 7.99
CA ALA A 108 17.01 -16.49 6.88
C ALA A 108 18.08 -15.66 6.16
N THR A 109 18.20 -15.87 4.85
CA THR A 109 19.00 -15.01 3.96
C THR A 109 18.06 -14.14 3.11
N VAL A 110 18.35 -12.85 2.99
CA VAL A 110 17.56 -11.95 2.13
C VAL A 110 18.49 -11.23 1.16
N VAL A 111 18.15 -11.32 -0.13
CA VAL A 111 18.88 -10.63 -1.20
C VAL A 111 18.17 -9.31 -1.51
N MET A 112 18.93 -8.23 -1.47
CA MET A 112 18.44 -6.88 -1.71
C MET A 112 19.26 -6.19 -2.81
N PRO A 113 18.65 -5.32 -3.64
CA PRO A 113 19.40 -4.50 -4.58
C PRO A 113 20.42 -3.60 -3.88
N LYS A 114 21.54 -3.27 -4.54
CA LYS A 114 22.64 -2.48 -3.94
C LYS A 114 22.23 -1.10 -3.43
N PHE A 115 21.16 -0.52 -3.98
CA PHE A 115 20.62 0.80 -3.62
C PHE A 115 19.45 0.72 -2.62
N ALA A 116 19.14 -0.47 -2.06
CA ALA A 116 18.09 -0.59 -1.05
C ALA A 116 18.40 0.35 0.14
N PRO A 117 17.40 1.09 0.67
CA PRO A 117 17.64 2.03 1.76
C PRO A 117 18.30 1.36 2.97
N LEU A 118 19.34 1.99 3.52
CA LEU A 118 20.13 1.44 4.64
C LEU A 118 19.28 1.08 5.85
N VAL A 119 18.19 1.82 6.09
CA VAL A 119 17.24 1.52 7.18
C VAL A 119 16.55 0.17 6.97
N LYS A 120 16.17 -0.18 5.73
CA LYS A 120 15.52 -1.48 5.42
C LYS A 120 16.52 -2.63 5.58
N VAL A 121 17.78 -2.42 5.20
CA VAL A 121 18.90 -3.37 5.43
C VAL A 121 19.13 -3.59 6.92
N SER A 122 19.31 -2.51 7.68
CA SER A 122 19.57 -2.57 9.12
C SER A 122 18.44 -3.24 9.89
N ASN A 123 17.18 -2.97 9.54
CA ASN A 123 16.03 -3.60 10.18
C ASN A 123 16.03 -5.12 9.98
N CYS A 124 16.31 -5.62 8.77
CA CYS A 124 16.38 -7.05 8.52
C CYS A 124 17.53 -7.73 9.29
N GLN A 125 18.70 -7.08 9.35
CA GLN A 125 19.84 -7.57 10.13
C GLN A 125 19.53 -7.63 11.63
N LYS A 126 18.87 -6.59 12.20
CA LYS A 126 18.42 -6.58 13.60
C LYS A 126 17.42 -7.70 13.91
N LEU A 127 16.61 -8.08 12.93
CA LEU A 127 15.67 -9.20 13.04
C LEU A 127 16.36 -10.58 12.87
N GLY A 128 17.65 -10.62 12.54
CA GLY A 128 18.46 -11.84 12.50
C GLY A 128 18.70 -12.39 11.09
N ALA A 129 18.35 -11.66 10.03
CA ALA A 129 18.64 -12.11 8.67
C ALA A 129 20.08 -11.84 8.24
N THR A 130 20.63 -12.76 7.45
CA THR A 130 21.81 -12.51 6.63
C THR A 130 21.39 -11.71 5.40
N VAL A 131 21.89 -10.50 5.23
CA VAL A 131 21.55 -9.64 4.08
C VAL A 131 22.65 -9.71 3.03
N VAL A 132 22.28 -10.03 1.79
CA VAL A 132 23.17 -10.03 0.62
C VAL A 132 22.78 -8.89 -0.31
N MET A 133 23.68 -7.95 -0.55
CA MET A 133 23.44 -6.80 -1.42
C MET A 133 23.90 -7.13 -2.85
N HIS A 134 22.97 -7.35 -3.78
CA HIS A 134 23.28 -7.72 -5.16
C HIS A 134 22.26 -7.15 -6.15
N GLY A 135 22.74 -6.79 -7.34
CA GLY A 135 21.90 -6.36 -8.46
C GLY A 135 21.65 -4.85 -8.51
N LYS A 136 21.39 -4.35 -9.72
CA LYS A 136 21.01 -2.96 -10.02
C LYS A 136 19.50 -2.73 -9.96
N ASP A 137 18.72 -3.79 -9.80
CA ASP A 137 17.27 -3.77 -9.65
C ASP A 137 16.80 -5.03 -8.90
N PHE A 138 15.48 -5.13 -8.66
CA PHE A 138 14.87 -6.27 -7.97
C PHE A 138 14.96 -7.58 -8.79
N GLY A 139 14.94 -7.50 -10.12
CA GLY A 139 15.01 -8.67 -10.99
C GLY A 139 16.37 -9.37 -10.88
N GLU A 140 17.45 -8.60 -10.91
CA GLU A 140 18.82 -9.11 -10.69
C GLU A 140 19.00 -9.67 -9.27
N ALA A 141 18.46 -9.00 -8.25
CA ALA A 141 18.48 -9.50 -6.87
C ALA A 141 17.73 -10.85 -6.74
N LYS A 142 16.58 -11.01 -7.43
CA LYS A 142 15.82 -12.26 -7.47
C LYS A 142 16.57 -13.37 -8.20
N ALA A 143 17.16 -13.09 -9.36
CA ALA A 143 17.98 -14.06 -10.09
C ALA A 143 19.14 -14.58 -9.21
N HIS A 144 19.86 -13.67 -8.55
CA HIS A 144 20.96 -14.04 -7.67
C HIS A 144 20.51 -14.80 -6.41
N ALA A 145 19.33 -14.49 -5.87
CA ALA A 145 18.75 -15.29 -4.78
C ALA A 145 18.51 -16.74 -5.19
N HIS A 146 18.06 -16.99 -6.43
CA HIS A 146 17.90 -18.35 -6.95
C HIS A 146 19.24 -19.08 -7.16
N GLU A 147 20.29 -18.37 -7.60
CA GLU A 147 21.64 -18.92 -7.71
C GLU A 147 22.15 -19.39 -6.34
N ILE A 148 22.13 -18.51 -5.33
CA ILE A 148 22.54 -18.83 -3.96
C ILE A 148 21.69 -19.97 -3.38
N ALA A 149 20.37 -19.96 -3.63
CA ALA A 149 19.47 -21.02 -3.18
C ALA A 149 19.94 -22.39 -3.68
N LYS A 150 20.25 -22.48 -4.97
CA LYS A 150 20.72 -23.70 -5.62
C LYS A 150 22.10 -24.13 -5.12
N GLU A 151 23.03 -23.20 -5.00
CA GLU A 151 24.41 -23.47 -4.56
C GLU A 151 24.48 -23.97 -3.11
N ARG A 152 23.67 -23.39 -2.23
CA ARG A 152 23.71 -23.65 -0.77
C ARG A 152 22.61 -24.57 -0.27
N GLY A 153 21.72 -25.04 -1.16
CA GLY A 153 20.57 -25.88 -0.79
C GLY A 153 19.55 -25.17 0.13
N LEU A 154 19.41 -23.85 -0.01
CA LEU A 154 18.42 -23.06 0.73
C LEU A 154 17.06 -23.14 0.04
N ALA A 155 15.99 -23.17 0.83
CA ALA A 155 14.63 -23.09 0.28
C ALA A 155 14.32 -21.64 -0.10
N TYR A 156 14.00 -21.39 -1.36
CA TYR A 156 13.53 -20.09 -1.80
C TYR A 156 12.06 -19.90 -1.40
N ILE A 157 11.75 -18.84 -0.65
CA ILE A 157 10.38 -18.54 -0.22
C ILE A 157 9.86 -17.30 -0.96
N ASP A 158 8.99 -17.52 -1.95
CA ASP A 158 8.37 -16.42 -2.70
C ASP A 158 7.40 -15.64 -1.82
N GLY A 159 7.50 -14.32 -1.80
CA GLY A 159 6.74 -13.48 -0.88
C GLY A 159 5.25 -13.35 -1.19
N TYR A 160 4.76 -13.86 -2.31
CA TYR A 160 3.34 -13.76 -2.66
C TYR A 160 2.80 -14.93 -3.47
N ASP A 161 3.61 -15.63 -4.27
CA ASP A 161 3.10 -16.69 -5.18
C ASP A 161 3.38 -18.12 -4.71
N ASP A 162 3.91 -18.28 -3.49
CA ASP A 162 4.08 -19.58 -2.85
C ASP A 162 2.75 -20.03 -2.20
N PRO A 163 2.27 -21.28 -2.44
CA PRO A 163 1.03 -21.78 -1.86
C PRO A 163 0.97 -21.70 -0.33
N ALA A 164 2.08 -21.95 0.38
CA ALA A 164 2.14 -21.84 1.83
C ALA A 164 2.04 -20.37 2.29
N ILE A 165 2.61 -19.46 1.52
CA ILE A 165 2.50 -18.02 1.78
C ILE A 165 1.05 -17.60 1.60
N ILE A 166 0.39 -17.96 0.50
CA ILE A 166 -1.03 -17.67 0.21
C ILE A 166 -1.94 -18.22 1.31
N ALA A 167 -1.77 -19.50 1.68
CA ALA A 167 -2.54 -20.13 2.75
C ALA A 167 -2.40 -19.38 4.08
N GLY A 168 -1.18 -18.98 4.43
CA GLY A 168 -0.94 -18.17 5.63
C GLY A 168 -1.65 -16.82 5.56
N GLN A 169 -1.64 -16.14 4.42
CA GLN A 169 -2.34 -14.86 4.29
C GLN A 169 -3.85 -15.02 4.41
N GLY A 170 -4.40 -16.14 3.94
CA GLY A 170 -5.82 -16.45 4.03
C GLY A 170 -6.35 -16.56 5.45
N THR A 171 -5.49 -16.78 6.45
CA THR A 171 -5.90 -16.75 7.87
C THR A 171 -6.50 -15.40 8.26
N MET A 172 -6.05 -14.30 7.63
CA MET A 172 -6.66 -12.99 7.81
C MET A 172 -8.13 -12.99 7.37
N GLY A 173 -8.47 -13.67 6.28
CA GLY A 173 -9.85 -13.77 5.80
C GLY A 173 -10.76 -14.53 6.76
N VAL A 174 -10.24 -15.58 7.41
CA VAL A 174 -10.96 -16.31 8.47
C VAL A 174 -11.26 -15.38 9.65
N GLU A 175 -10.24 -14.67 10.14
CA GLU A 175 -10.39 -13.73 11.26
C GLU A 175 -11.38 -12.60 10.93
N ILE A 176 -11.37 -12.09 9.69
CA ILE A 176 -12.30 -11.04 9.25
C ILE A 176 -13.74 -11.51 9.36
N VAL A 177 -14.05 -12.73 8.88
CA VAL A 177 -15.42 -13.26 8.94
C VAL A 177 -15.85 -13.52 10.38
N GLU A 178 -14.95 -13.98 11.25
CA GLU A 178 -15.26 -14.16 12.67
C GLU A 178 -15.48 -12.83 13.41
N GLN A 179 -14.68 -11.82 13.10
CA GLN A 179 -14.76 -10.50 13.75
C GLN A 179 -15.89 -9.63 13.19
N VAL A 180 -16.30 -9.83 11.94
CA VAL A 180 -17.39 -9.11 11.26
C VAL A 180 -18.30 -10.10 10.48
N PRO A 181 -19.11 -10.94 11.15
CA PRO A 181 -19.84 -12.05 10.50
C PRO A 181 -20.81 -11.64 9.38
N GLU A 182 -21.32 -10.41 9.44
CA GLU A 182 -22.28 -9.87 8.49
C GLU A 182 -21.64 -8.91 7.47
N LEU A 183 -20.33 -9.01 7.21
CA LEU A 183 -19.69 -8.15 6.22
C LEU A 183 -20.36 -8.28 4.84
N ASP A 184 -20.42 -7.15 4.14
CA ASP A 184 -20.91 -7.05 2.76
C ASP A 184 -19.75 -7.03 1.76
N ALA A 185 -18.60 -6.46 2.13
CA ALA A 185 -17.42 -6.39 1.26
C ALA A 185 -16.09 -6.36 2.02
N VAL A 186 -15.04 -6.88 1.38
CA VAL A 186 -13.63 -6.69 1.78
C VAL A 186 -12.89 -5.99 0.65
N VAL A 187 -12.20 -4.91 0.99
CA VAL A 187 -11.39 -4.12 0.06
C VAL A 187 -9.91 -4.47 0.29
N VAL A 188 -9.32 -5.14 -0.69
CA VAL A 188 -8.02 -5.82 -0.57
C VAL A 188 -6.99 -5.16 -1.48
N PRO A 189 -5.86 -4.65 -0.94
CA PRO A 189 -4.79 -4.10 -1.75
C PRO A 189 -4.04 -5.22 -2.51
N VAL A 190 -3.65 -4.95 -3.75
CA VAL A 190 -3.11 -5.96 -4.66
C VAL A 190 -1.76 -5.54 -5.23
N GLY A 191 -0.74 -6.33 -4.93
CA GLY A 191 0.55 -6.34 -5.62
C GLY A 191 0.71 -7.65 -6.39
N GLY A 192 1.52 -8.57 -5.86
CA GLY A 192 1.66 -9.91 -6.43
C GLY A 192 0.45 -10.85 -6.26
N GLY A 193 -0.63 -10.40 -5.64
CA GLY A 193 -1.89 -11.15 -5.51
C GLY A 193 -2.01 -12.11 -4.33
N GLY A 194 -0.92 -12.46 -3.62
CA GLY A 194 -0.98 -13.49 -2.57
C GLY A 194 -1.93 -13.20 -1.39
N LEU A 195 -2.01 -11.94 -0.95
CA LEU A 195 -2.99 -11.52 0.07
C LEU A 195 -4.42 -11.63 -0.46
N LEU A 196 -4.65 -11.11 -1.67
CA LEU A 196 -5.93 -11.18 -2.37
C LEU A 196 -6.43 -12.61 -2.51
N ALA A 197 -5.58 -13.51 -3.02
CA ALA A 197 -5.91 -14.91 -3.21
C ALA A 197 -6.32 -15.59 -1.89
N GLY A 198 -5.50 -15.45 -0.85
CA GLY A 198 -5.79 -16.08 0.45
C GLY A 198 -7.05 -15.53 1.09
N VAL A 199 -7.20 -14.20 1.15
CA VAL A 199 -8.37 -13.55 1.76
C VAL A 199 -9.63 -13.84 0.96
N ALA A 200 -9.58 -13.75 -0.37
CA ALA A 200 -10.73 -14.03 -1.23
C ALA A 200 -11.20 -15.48 -1.06
N LEU A 201 -10.27 -16.44 -1.04
CA LEU A 201 -10.60 -17.86 -0.84
C LEU A 201 -11.27 -18.09 0.52
N ALA A 202 -10.71 -17.56 1.60
CA ALA A 202 -11.30 -17.72 2.94
C ALA A 202 -12.67 -17.05 3.05
N VAL A 203 -12.78 -15.79 2.63
CA VAL A 203 -14.02 -15.01 2.74
C VAL A 203 -15.11 -15.57 1.85
N LYS A 204 -14.83 -15.94 0.58
CA LYS A 204 -15.84 -16.54 -0.30
C LYS A 204 -16.26 -17.94 0.17
N THR A 205 -15.40 -18.68 0.85
CA THR A 205 -15.78 -19.99 1.44
C THR A 205 -16.73 -19.82 2.62
N LEU A 206 -16.42 -18.90 3.53
CA LEU A 206 -17.17 -18.71 4.78
C LEU A 206 -18.38 -17.77 4.65
N ARG A 207 -18.29 -16.79 3.74
CA ARG A 207 -19.31 -15.78 3.46
C ARG A 207 -19.44 -15.55 1.94
N PRO A 208 -20.03 -16.49 1.18
CA PRO A 208 -20.06 -16.45 -0.29
C PRO A 208 -20.65 -15.17 -0.90
N GLN A 209 -21.58 -14.54 -0.18
CA GLN A 209 -22.26 -13.30 -0.62
C GLN A 209 -21.42 -12.04 -0.42
N ALA A 210 -20.35 -12.07 0.38
CA ALA A 210 -19.49 -10.91 0.56
C ALA A 210 -18.72 -10.62 -0.74
N LYS A 211 -18.62 -9.35 -1.10
CA LYS A 211 -17.86 -8.89 -2.26
C LYS A 211 -16.37 -8.80 -1.93
N ILE A 212 -15.52 -9.21 -2.86
CA ILE A 212 -14.07 -8.99 -2.84
C ILE A 212 -13.74 -7.91 -3.86
N ILE A 213 -13.22 -6.79 -3.36
CA ILE A 213 -12.79 -5.65 -4.16
C ILE A 213 -11.26 -5.62 -4.18
N ALA A 214 -10.66 -5.91 -5.32
CA ALA A 214 -9.23 -5.76 -5.57
C ALA A 214 -8.90 -4.28 -5.83
N VAL A 215 -7.93 -3.74 -5.09
CA VAL A 215 -7.46 -2.36 -5.30
C VAL A 215 -5.98 -2.32 -5.65
N GLU A 216 -5.68 -1.63 -6.75
CA GLU A 216 -4.33 -1.44 -7.27
C GLU A 216 -3.97 0.06 -7.35
N ALA A 217 -2.69 0.39 -7.36
CA ALA A 217 -2.27 1.73 -7.73
C ALA A 217 -2.35 1.88 -9.26
N GLU A 218 -2.82 3.03 -9.76
CA GLU A 218 -2.90 3.29 -11.21
C GLU A 218 -1.56 3.09 -11.93
N ASN A 219 -0.47 3.42 -11.25
CA ASN A 219 0.89 3.30 -11.75
C ASN A 219 1.37 1.84 -11.93
N VAL A 220 0.62 0.86 -11.42
CA VAL A 220 0.93 -0.58 -11.47
C VAL A 220 -0.31 -1.41 -11.13
N ALA A 221 -1.11 -1.73 -12.15
CA ALA A 221 -2.33 -2.53 -12.06
C ALA A 221 -2.21 -3.91 -12.74
N SER A 222 -1.28 -4.74 -12.27
CA SER A 222 -0.91 -6.01 -12.92
C SER A 222 -1.97 -7.10 -12.80
N PHE A 223 -2.78 -7.12 -11.74
CA PHE A 223 -3.90 -8.04 -11.57
C PHE A 223 -5.04 -7.68 -12.54
N SER A 224 -5.42 -6.40 -12.64
CA SER A 224 -6.43 -5.94 -13.59
C SER A 224 -6.03 -6.25 -15.04
N ALA A 225 -4.75 -6.03 -15.37
CA ALA A 225 -4.20 -6.40 -16.67
C ALA A 225 -4.28 -7.91 -16.92
N ALA A 226 -3.88 -8.73 -15.95
CA ALA A 226 -3.98 -10.19 -16.04
C ALA A 226 -5.43 -10.68 -16.19
N LYS A 227 -6.38 -10.07 -15.47
CA LYS A 227 -7.81 -10.42 -15.57
C LYS A 227 -8.37 -10.14 -16.96
N ARG A 228 -7.98 -9.01 -17.56
CA ARG A 228 -8.37 -8.66 -18.94
C ARG A 228 -7.79 -9.61 -19.98
N GLU A 229 -6.54 -10.04 -19.81
CA GLU A 229 -5.87 -10.98 -20.74
C GLU A 229 -6.14 -12.46 -20.43
N GLY A 230 -6.81 -12.77 -19.32
CA GLY A 230 -7.10 -14.12 -18.85
C GLY A 230 -5.87 -14.89 -18.34
N LYS A 231 -4.72 -14.24 -18.16
CA LYS A 231 -3.46 -14.85 -17.68
C LYS A 231 -2.51 -13.80 -17.11
N PRO A 232 -1.58 -14.17 -16.21
CA PRO A 232 -0.53 -13.26 -15.78
C PRO A 232 0.28 -12.71 -16.95
N ILE A 233 0.40 -11.38 -17.01
CA ILE A 233 1.23 -10.67 -17.98
C ILE A 233 2.13 -9.66 -17.27
N ARG A 234 3.25 -9.32 -17.90
CA ARG A 234 4.11 -8.24 -17.44
C ARG A 234 3.61 -6.91 -18.00
N ILE A 235 3.46 -5.93 -17.12
CA ILE A 235 3.14 -4.54 -17.47
C ILE A 235 4.31 -3.61 -17.12
N ASP A 236 4.28 -2.42 -17.71
CA ASP A 236 5.13 -1.32 -17.29
C ASP A 236 4.71 -0.80 -15.91
N THR A 237 5.68 -0.23 -15.19
CA THR A 237 5.48 0.27 -13.83
C THR A 237 6.02 1.68 -13.71
N HIS A 238 5.25 2.54 -13.06
CA HIS A 238 5.68 3.88 -12.68
C HIS A 238 5.89 3.97 -11.15
N PRO A 239 6.67 4.94 -10.65
CA PRO A 239 6.86 5.13 -9.21
C PRO A 239 5.53 5.32 -8.48
N THR A 240 5.35 4.67 -7.33
CA THR A 240 4.12 4.76 -6.54
C THR A 240 4.42 4.88 -5.04
N LEU A 241 3.57 5.61 -4.31
CA LEU A 241 3.50 5.64 -2.85
C LEU A 241 3.17 4.27 -2.25
N ALA A 242 2.49 3.41 -3.02
CA ALA A 242 2.18 2.04 -2.65
C ALA A 242 3.30 1.09 -3.11
N ASP A 243 4.52 1.28 -2.61
CA ASP A 243 5.71 0.50 -3.01
C ASP A 243 5.54 -1.01 -2.84
N GLY A 244 4.80 -1.44 -1.80
CA GLY A 244 4.43 -2.85 -1.59
C GLY A 244 3.54 -3.46 -2.68
N LEU A 245 2.90 -2.64 -3.51
CA LEU A 245 2.05 -3.06 -4.63
C LEU A 245 2.77 -2.99 -5.99
N ALA A 246 4.01 -2.49 -6.04
CA ALA A 246 4.79 -2.29 -7.27
C ALA A 246 5.32 -3.60 -7.87
N ILE A 247 4.41 -4.51 -8.24
CA ILE A 247 4.70 -5.81 -8.82
C ILE A 247 4.18 -5.84 -10.26
N PRO A 248 5.07 -5.86 -11.28
CA PRO A 248 4.69 -5.75 -12.70
C PRO A 248 3.98 -6.99 -13.25
N THR A 249 3.98 -8.10 -12.52
CA THR A 249 3.37 -9.37 -12.93
C THR A 249 2.77 -10.04 -11.70
N VAL A 250 1.46 -10.20 -11.68
CA VAL A 250 0.76 -10.97 -10.64
C VAL A 250 1.30 -12.41 -10.59
N GLY A 251 1.34 -12.99 -9.39
CA GLY A 251 1.67 -14.41 -9.23
C GLY A 251 0.69 -15.33 -9.98
N ALA A 252 1.19 -16.43 -10.53
CA ALA A 252 0.38 -17.38 -11.28
C ALA A 252 -0.59 -18.15 -10.37
N ASN A 253 -0.13 -18.63 -9.22
CA ASN A 253 -0.99 -19.32 -8.25
C ASN A 253 -2.00 -18.34 -7.67
N ALA A 254 -1.54 -17.13 -7.32
CA ALA A 254 -2.41 -16.09 -6.80
C ALA A 254 -3.52 -15.69 -7.79
N PHE A 255 -3.18 -15.53 -9.07
CA PHE A 255 -4.15 -15.20 -10.11
C PHE A 255 -5.17 -16.31 -10.33
N GLU A 256 -4.71 -17.57 -10.46
CA GLU A 256 -5.60 -18.71 -10.67
C GLU A 256 -6.61 -18.89 -9.53
N ILE A 257 -6.22 -18.62 -8.28
CA ILE A 257 -7.13 -18.64 -7.12
C ILE A 257 -8.10 -17.46 -7.17
N ALA A 258 -7.61 -16.24 -7.43
CA ALA A 258 -8.40 -15.02 -7.22
C ALA A 258 -9.29 -14.61 -8.40
N LYS A 259 -8.97 -15.01 -9.64
CA LYS A 259 -9.60 -14.47 -10.87
C LYS A 259 -11.14 -14.56 -10.87
N ASP A 260 -11.68 -15.66 -10.34
CA ASP A 260 -13.12 -15.94 -10.28
C ASP A 260 -13.76 -15.56 -8.93
N LEU A 261 -12.94 -15.23 -7.92
CA LEU A 261 -13.39 -14.84 -6.58
C LEU A 261 -13.50 -13.33 -6.42
N VAL A 262 -12.84 -12.55 -7.28
CA VAL A 262 -12.83 -11.09 -7.25
C VAL A 262 -14.02 -10.53 -8.01
N ASP A 263 -14.92 -9.87 -7.30
CA ASP A 263 -16.11 -9.24 -7.86
C ASP A 263 -15.78 -7.95 -8.63
N ARG A 264 -14.78 -7.19 -8.17
CA ARG A 264 -14.41 -5.91 -8.79
C ARG A 264 -12.93 -5.58 -8.64
N CYS A 265 -12.37 -4.94 -9.66
CA CYS A 265 -11.04 -4.32 -9.62
C CYS A 265 -11.19 -2.80 -9.70
N VAL A 266 -10.43 -2.08 -8.88
CA VAL A 266 -10.42 -0.62 -8.80
C VAL A 266 -8.97 -0.15 -8.78
N THR A 267 -8.67 0.95 -9.46
CA THR A 267 -7.37 1.62 -9.37
C THR A 267 -7.52 2.95 -8.64
N VAL A 268 -6.45 3.37 -7.95
CA VAL A 268 -6.40 4.67 -7.26
C VAL A 268 -5.12 5.43 -7.62
N SER A 269 -5.26 6.76 -7.76
CA SER A 269 -4.15 7.66 -8.10
C SER A 269 -3.23 7.91 -6.90
N GLU A 270 -2.05 8.45 -7.17
CA GLU A 270 -1.07 8.81 -6.14
C GLU A 270 -1.60 9.89 -5.17
N GLU A 271 -2.38 10.84 -5.67
CA GLU A 271 -3.05 11.88 -4.87
C GLU A 271 -4.11 11.26 -3.94
N GLN A 272 -4.88 10.29 -4.45
CA GLN A 272 -5.88 9.57 -3.64
C GLN A 272 -5.22 8.73 -2.55
N ILE A 273 -4.09 8.07 -2.85
CA ILE A 273 -3.30 7.33 -1.85
C ILE A 273 -2.77 8.30 -0.78
N ALA A 274 -2.20 9.45 -1.19
CA ALA A 274 -1.66 10.43 -0.24
C ALA A 274 -2.74 11.00 0.67
N LEU A 275 -3.90 11.36 0.11
CA LEU A 275 -5.05 11.83 0.89
C LEU A 275 -5.56 10.75 1.85
N SER A 276 -5.59 9.49 1.43
CA SER A 276 -6.00 8.38 2.27
C SER A 276 -5.06 8.16 3.46
N ILE A 277 -3.74 8.21 3.25
CA ILE A 277 -2.76 8.18 4.35
C ILE A 277 -3.03 9.31 5.33
N LEU A 278 -3.24 10.54 4.84
CA LEU A 278 -3.55 11.69 5.68
C LEU A 278 -4.82 11.44 6.52
N ARG A 279 -5.90 10.93 5.93
CA ARG A 279 -7.13 10.62 6.67
C ARG A 279 -6.96 9.52 7.71
N ILE A 280 -6.17 8.48 7.44
CA ILE A 280 -5.90 7.44 8.44
C ILE A 280 -5.12 8.01 9.63
N VAL A 281 -4.13 8.88 9.38
CA VAL A 281 -3.40 9.58 10.45
C VAL A 281 -4.34 10.49 11.25
N GLU A 282 -5.23 11.23 10.58
CA GLU A 282 -6.13 12.18 11.22
C GLU A 282 -7.29 11.53 11.98
N LEU A 283 -7.86 10.45 11.46
CA LEU A 283 -9.12 9.90 11.95
C LEU A 283 -8.92 8.63 12.77
N GLU A 284 -8.00 7.76 12.35
CA GLU A 284 -7.70 6.50 13.05
C GLU A 284 -6.48 6.60 13.98
N LYS A 285 -5.73 7.72 13.90
CA LYS A 285 -4.45 7.89 14.61
C LYS A 285 -3.44 6.78 14.29
N GLY A 286 -3.58 6.18 13.10
CA GLY A 286 -2.76 5.08 12.62
C GLY A 286 -1.69 5.58 11.65
N VAL A 287 -0.53 4.93 11.66
CA VAL A 287 0.50 5.10 10.63
C VAL A 287 0.48 3.88 9.72
N VAL A 288 0.19 4.11 8.44
CA VAL A 288 0.13 3.09 7.40
C VAL A 288 1.05 3.42 6.23
N GLU A 289 1.53 2.40 5.54
CA GLU A 289 2.21 2.56 4.25
C GLU A 289 1.21 2.74 3.10
N GLY A 290 1.67 3.19 1.92
CA GLY A 290 0.76 3.49 0.80
C GLY A 290 -0.06 2.30 0.32
N ALA A 291 0.50 1.10 0.36
CA ALA A 291 -0.21 -0.14 0.03
C ALA A 291 -1.44 -0.36 0.92
N ALA A 292 -1.32 -0.08 2.22
CA ALA A 292 -2.39 -0.26 3.20
C ALA A 292 -3.42 0.89 3.19
N ALA A 293 -3.10 2.00 2.53
CA ALA A 293 -4.02 3.12 2.34
C ALA A 293 -4.91 2.97 1.09
N THR A 294 -4.52 2.16 0.10
CA THR A 294 -5.33 2.02 -1.13
C THR A 294 -6.78 1.58 -0.89
N PRO A 295 -7.12 0.73 0.10
CA PRO A 295 -8.52 0.38 0.37
C PRO A 295 -9.39 1.59 0.71
N LEU A 296 -8.92 2.46 1.60
CA LEU A 296 -9.66 3.68 1.95
C LEU A 296 -9.67 4.66 0.78
N ALA A 297 -8.56 4.78 0.03
CA ALA A 297 -8.52 5.60 -1.19
C ALA A 297 -9.61 5.18 -2.19
N ALA A 298 -9.83 3.88 -2.38
CA ALA A 298 -10.88 3.36 -3.26
C ALA A 298 -12.28 3.74 -2.77
N CYS A 299 -12.56 3.61 -1.48
CA CYS A 299 -13.83 4.04 -0.88
C CYS A 299 -14.08 5.55 -1.03
N MET A 300 -13.04 6.38 -0.90
CA MET A 300 -13.12 7.85 -1.04
C MET A 300 -13.19 8.31 -2.51
N SER A 301 -12.78 7.48 -3.47
CA SER A 301 -12.73 7.84 -4.89
C SER A 301 -14.10 7.99 -5.56
N GLY A 302 -15.18 7.57 -4.90
CA GLY A 302 -16.53 7.49 -5.46
C GLY A 302 -16.76 6.29 -6.38
N GLN A 303 -15.72 5.52 -6.70
CA GLN A 303 -15.85 4.32 -7.54
C GLN A 303 -16.71 3.24 -6.87
N LEU A 304 -16.77 3.18 -5.55
CA LEU A 304 -17.49 2.16 -4.77
C LEU A 304 -18.82 2.67 -4.17
N ALA A 305 -19.49 3.61 -4.83
CA ALA A 305 -20.72 4.23 -4.33
C ALA A 305 -21.85 3.22 -4.01
N GLU A 306 -21.85 2.05 -4.67
CA GLU A 306 -22.83 0.98 -4.40
C GLU A 306 -22.67 0.31 -3.03
N LEU A 307 -21.58 0.59 -2.31
CA LEU A 307 -21.33 0.11 -0.95
C LEU A 307 -21.80 1.08 0.14
N ALA A 308 -22.46 2.19 -0.21
CA ALA A 308 -23.04 3.09 0.77
C ALA A 308 -24.01 2.35 1.72
N GLY A 309 -23.87 2.59 3.03
CA GLY A 309 -24.63 1.91 4.08
C GLY A 309 -24.30 0.42 4.28
N LYS A 310 -23.25 -0.11 3.64
CA LYS A 310 -22.82 -1.51 3.76
C LYS A 310 -21.66 -1.68 4.73
N LYS A 311 -21.52 -2.87 5.33
CA LYS A 311 -20.40 -3.25 6.20
C LYS A 311 -19.18 -3.60 5.34
N VAL A 312 -18.20 -2.71 5.33
CA VAL A 312 -17.00 -2.82 4.47
C VAL A 312 -15.75 -2.93 5.33
N VAL A 313 -14.96 -3.97 5.06
CA VAL A 313 -13.68 -4.22 5.75
C VAL A 313 -12.53 -3.70 4.89
N LEU A 314 -11.72 -2.80 5.46
CA LEU A 314 -10.50 -2.27 4.88
C LEU A 314 -9.29 -2.99 5.45
N LEU A 315 -8.39 -3.47 4.59
CA LEU A 315 -7.15 -4.10 5.05
C LEU A 315 -6.06 -3.06 5.25
N LEU A 316 -5.84 -2.64 6.51
CA LEU A 316 -4.68 -1.84 6.87
C LEU A 316 -3.48 -2.78 7.06
N CYS A 317 -3.00 -3.32 5.95
CA CYS A 317 -2.13 -4.50 5.92
C CYS A 317 -0.66 -4.23 6.29
N GLY A 318 -0.24 -2.97 6.42
CA GLY A 318 1.14 -2.62 6.74
C GLY A 318 1.37 -1.16 7.13
N GLY A 319 2.39 -0.94 7.96
CA GLY A 319 2.75 0.35 8.57
C GLY A 319 4.19 0.78 8.35
N ASN A 320 4.94 0.10 7.49
CA ASN A 320 6.38 0.30 7.29
C ASN A 320 6.70 1.45 6.34
N ILE A 321 6.20 2.65 6.66
CA ILE A 321 6.48 3.88 5.93
C ILE A 321 7.71 4.60 6.51
N ASP A 322 8.62 5.05 5.65
CA ASP A 322 9.75 5.89 6.06
C ASP A 322 9.22 7.25 6.59
N PRO A 323 9.68 7.75 7.74
CA PRO A 323 9.19 9.02 8.29
C PRO A 323 9.31 10.22 7.34
N ASN A 324 10.33 10.27 6.48
CA ASN A 324 10.47 11.34 5.49
C ASN A 324 9.47 11.15 4.34
N VAL A 325 9.16 9.91 3.96
CA VAL A 325 8.08 9.63 3.01
C VAL A 325 6.74 10.05 3.62
N LEU A 326 6.47 9.68 4.87
CA LEU A 326 5.25 10.08 5.58
C LEU A 326 5.10 11.61 5.63
N SER A 327 6.17 12.34 5.98
CA SER A 327 6.16 13.81 6.01
C SER A 327 5.79 14.39 4.65
N ARG A 328 6.43 13.93 3.55
CA ARG A 328 6.10 14.39 2.19
C ARG A 328 4.68 14.02 1.77
N VAL A 329 4.20 12.84 2.18
CA VAL A 329 2.84 12.41 1.90
C VAL A 329 1.82 13.27 2.62
N VAL A 330 2.05 13.60 3.89
CA VAL A 330 1.19 14.51 4.65
C VAL A 330 1.14 15.87 3.96
N GLU A 331 2.28 16.42 3.52
CA GLU A 331 2.28 17.66 2.75
C GLU A 331 1.49 17.55 1.44
N ARG A 332 1.66 16.47 0.66
CA ARG A 332 0.86 16.24 -0.56
C ARG A 332 -0.62 16.09 -0.26
N GLY A 333 -0.98 15.39 0.81
CA GLY A 333 -2.37 15.26 1.26
C GLY A 333 -2.97 16.60 1.66
N LEU A 334 -2.22 17.45 2.37
CA LEU A 334 -2.65 18.82 2.70
C LEU A 334 -2.83 19.68 1.45
N VAL A 335 -2.00 19.50 0.41
CA VAL A 335 -2.20 20.16 -0.88
C VAL A 335 -3.48 19.69 -1.56
N ALA A 336 -3.71 18.37 -1.64
CA ALA A 336 -4.93 17.81 -2.21
C ALA A 336 -6.20 18.26 -1.47
N ASP A 337 -6.12 18.47 -0.16
CA ASP A 337 -7.21 18.95 0.70
C ASP A 337 -7.42 20.48 0.64
N GLY A 338 -6.58 21.19 -0.12
CA GLY A 338 -6.61 22.66 -0.19
C GLY A 338 -6.25 23.33 1.13
N ARG A 339 -5.48 22.65 1.99
CA ARG A 339 -4.99 23.12 3.28
C ARG A 339 -3.55 23.64 3.22
N LEU A 340 -2.84 23.30 2.16
CA LEU A 340 -1.54 23.86 1.81
C LEU A 340 -1.58 24.25 0.35
N CYS A 341 -1.19 25.47 0.00
CA CYS A 341 -1.22 25.89 -1.39
C CYS A 341 -0.05 26.81 -1.71
N ARG A 342 0.27 26.88 -3.00
CA ARG A 342 1.33 27.73 -3.53
C ARG A 342 0.79 28.56 -4.68
N PHE A 343 1.04 29.86 -4.65
CA PHE A 343 0.68 30.79 -5.72
C PHE A 343 1.69 31.92 -5.81
N THR A 344 1.79 32.51 -6.99
CA THR A 344 2.58 33.71 -7.22
C THR A 344 1.65 34.92 -7.13
N ALA A 345 1.92 35.82 -6.20
CA ALA A 345 1.27 37.12 -6.08
C ALA A 345 2.10 38.20 -6.78
N VAL A 346 1.44 39.07 -7.54
CA VAL A 346 2.07 40.27 -8.12
C VAL A 346 1.75 41.46 -7.23
N ILE A 347 2.79 42.10 -6.70
CA ILE A 347 2.66 43.23 -5.78
C ILE A 347 3.52 44.41 -6.25
N SER A 348 3.29 45.58 -5.68
CA SER A 348 4.14 46.75 -5.92
C SER A 348 5.53 46.57 -5.28
N ASP A 349 6.60 46.96 -5.98
CA ASP A 349 7.98 47.01 -5.42
C ASP A 349 8.25 48.26 -4.55
N ARG A 350 7.21 49.04 -4.25
CA ARG A 350 7.31 50.17 -3.33
C ARG A 350 7.37 49.70 -1.87
N PRO A 351 7.99 50.48 -0.95
CA PRO A 351 7.95 50.19 0.47
C PRO A 351 6.52 49.92 0.96
N GLY A 352 6.32 48.77 1.62
CA GLY A 352 5.02 48.35 2.14
C GLY A 352 4.25 47.34 1.27
N GLY A 353 4.63 47.09 0.01
CA GLY A 353 3.92 46.13 -0.85
C GLY A 353 3.85 44.72 -0.25
N LEU A 354 4.96 44.19 0.24
CA LEU A 354 4.99 42.87 0.89
C LEU A 354 4.24 42.88 2.24
N ALA A 355 4.27 44.00 2.96
CA ALA A 355 3.54 44.14 4.22
C ALA A 355 2.03 44.17 4.00
N ASP A 356 1.54 44.79 2.92
CA ASP A 356 0.13 44.75 2.55
C ASP A 356 -0.28 43.34 2.11
N LEU A 357 0.51 42.66 1.26
CA LEU A 357 0.26 41.26 0.91
C LEU A 357 0.11 40.37 2.15
N ALA A 358 1.06 40.45 3.08
CA ALA A 358 1.03 39.67 4.32
C ALA A 358 -0.21 40.01 5.17
N ARG A 359 -0.57 41.29 5.25
CA ARG A 359 -1.77 41.76 5.96
C ARG A 359 -3.05 41.20 5.34
N GLN A 360 -3.15 41.18 4.01
CA GLN A 360 -4.34 40.66 3.33
C GLN A 360 -4.49 39.15 3.52
N ILE A 361 -3.40 38.38 3.41
CA ILE A 361 -3.40 36.94 3.69
C ILE A 361 -3.82 36.68 5.14
N ALA A 362 -3.22 37.40 6.10
CA ALA A 362 -3.56 37.27 7.52
C ALA A 362 -5.02 37.65 7.81
N SER A 363 -5.54 38.70 7.15
CA SER A 363 -6.92 39.18 7.30
C SER A 363 -7.95 38.23 6.66
N ALA A 364 -7.55 37.39 5.71
CA ALA A 364 -8.37 36.27 5.24
C ALA A 364 -8.39 35.09 6.23
N GLY A 365 -7.50 35.08 7.23
CA GLY A 365 -7.36 34.01 8.21
C GLY A 365 -6.39 32.90 7.80
N ALA A 366 -5.57 33.11 6.78
CA ALA A 366 -4.55 32.17 6.32
C ALA A 366 -3.18 32.46 6.94
N SER A 367 -2.36 31.42 7.13
CA SER A 367 -0.98 31.55 7.60
C SER A 367 0.01 31.41 6.47
N ILE A 368 1.10 32.18 6.52
CA ILE A 368 2.16 32.12 5.51
C ILE A 368 3.26 31.17 6.01
N LYS A 369 3.48 30.07 5.28
CA LYS A 369 4.55 29.10 5.57
C LYS A 369 5.88 29.53 4.95
N GLN A 370 5.83 30.08 3.73
CA GLN A 370 7.01 30.54 3.01
C GLN A 370 6.68 31.71 2.09
N VAL A 371 7.61 32.65 2.01
CA VAL A 371 7.62 33.75 1.03
C VAL A 371 8.96 33.73 0.32
N VAL A 372 8.93 33.68 -1.00
CA VAL A 372 10.11 33.92 -1.83
C VAL A 372 9.84 35.15 -2.68
N HIS A 373 10.63 36.18 -2.44
CA HIS A 373 10.51 37.47 -3.10
C HIS A 373 11.54 37.57 -4.23
N ASP A 374 11.08 37.52 -5.47
CA ASP A 374 11.96 37.54 -6.64
C ASP A 374 11.88 38.88 -7.36
N ARG A 375 12.98 39.63 -7.32
CA ARG A 375 13.14 40.92 -8.03
C ARG A 375 13.85 40.76 -9.37
N ALA A 376 14.65 39.71 -9.55
CA ALA A 376 15.54 39.58 -10.69
C ALA A 376 14.81 39.07 -11.95
N PHE A 377 13.69 38.38 -11.77
CA PHE A 377 12.89 37.79 -12.84
C PHE A 377 11.48 38.38 -12.96
N ALA A 378 11.25 39.56 -12.38
CA ALA A 378 9.95 40.24 -12.35
C ALA A 378 9.66 41.00 -13.67
N GLY A 379 9.37 40.28 -14.76
CA GLY A 379 8.75 40.83 -15.97
C GLY A 379 9.39 42.11 -16.55
N SER A 380 8.64 42.85 -17.38
CA SER A 380 9.07 44.12 -17.98
C SER A 380 8.64 45.36 -17.18
N ASP A 381 7.81 45.18 -16.14
CA ASP A 381 7.33 46.27 -15.27
C ASP A 381 8.22 46.38 -14.03
N VAL A 382 9.11 47.37 -14.05
CA VAL A 382 10.07 47.66 -12.98
C VAL A 382 9.38 48.06 -11.66
N SER A 383 8.07 48.34 -11.68
CA SER A 383 7.30 48.75 -10.50
C SER A 383 6.55 47.61 -9.80
N ALA A 384 6.61 46.40 -10.37
CA ALA A 384 5.95 45.20 -9.85
C ALA A 384 6.97 44.10 -9.56
N VAL A 385 6.69 43.28 -8.55
CA VAL A 385 7.52 42.13 -8.15
C VAL A 385 6.66 40.90 -7.94
N HIS A 386 7.24 39.74 -8.26
CA HIS A 386 6.60 38.45 -8.08
C HIS A 386 6.97 37.87 -6.73
N VAL A 387 5.95 37.55 -5.94
CA VAL A 387 6.11 36.93 -4.63
C VAL A 387 5.46 35.57 -4.66
N LEU A 388 6.31 34.56 -4.58
CA LEU A 388 5.85 33.20 -4.43
C LEU A 388 5.48 32.94 -2.98
N CYS A 389 4.20 32.70 -2.74
CA CYS A 389 3.65 32.41 -1.42
C CYS A 389 3.34 30.92 -1.30
N THR A 390 3.77 30.31 -0.20
CA THR A 390 3.20 29.05 0.29
C THR A 390 2.40 29.36 1.54
N VAL A 391 1.09 29.11 1.50
CA VAL A 391 0.18 29.45 2.59
C VAL A 391 -0.65 28.25 3.04
N GLU A 392 -1.00 28.26 4.31
CA GLU A 392 -1.85 27.29 4.96
C GLU A 392 -3.28 27.84 5.07
N THR A 393 -4.23 27.02 4.63
CA THR A 393 -5.66 27.31 4.56
C THR A 393 -6.45 26.20 5.25
N ARG A 394 -7.76 26.41 5.40
CA ARG A 394 -8.63 25.45 6.12
C ARG A 394 -9.13 24.35 5.18
N ASN A 395 -9.32 24.69 3.92
CA ASN A 395 -9.82 23.86 2.84
C ASN A 395 -9.79 24.69 1.53
N HIS A 396 -10.22 24.08 0.43
CA HIS A 396 -10.37 24.72 -0.88
C HIS A 396 -11.24 25.99 -0.87
N GLN A 397 -12.33 26.03 -0.09
CA GLN A 397 -13.18 27.23 -0.01
C GLN A 397 -12.42 28.39 0.63
N HIS A 398 -11.71 28.15 1.73
CA HIS A 398 -10.90 29.17 2.38
C HIS A 398 -9.77 29.67 1.45
N LEU A 399 -9.19 28.80 0.63
CA LEU A 399 -8.25 29.21 -0.41
C LEU A 399 -8.91 30.14 -1.46
N ALA A 400 -10.12 29.82 -1.91
CA ALA A 400 -10.87 30.69 -2.81
C ALA A 400 -11.13 32.06 -2.18
N ASP A 401 -11.51 32.10 -0.90
CA ASP A 401 -11.75 33.35 -0.14
C ASP A 401 -10.47 34.20 -0.02
N VAL A 402 -9.32 33.57 0.23
CA VAL A 402 -7.99 34.23 0.25
C VAL A 402 -7.69 34.87 -1.11
N ARG A 403 -7.89 34.12 -2.21
CA ARG A 403 -7.63 34.63 -3.58
C ARG A 403 -8.55 35.77 -3.94
N GLU A 404 -9.83 35.68 -3.59
CA GLU A 404 -10.80 36.74 -3.85
C GLU A 404 -10.46 38.02 -3.09
N ARG A 405 -10.04 37.88 -1.82
CA ARG A 405 -9.59 39.03 -1.02
C ARG A 405 -8.36 39.70 -1.61
N LEU A 406 -7.37 38.92 -2.04
CA LEU A 406 -6.18 39.45 -2.70
C LEU A 406 -6.56 40.21 -3.98
N ARG A 407 -7.43 39.62 -4.79
CA ARG A 407 -7.93 40.24 -6.03
C ARG A 407 -8.66 41.56 -5.77
N SER A 408 -9.53 41.62 -4.77
CA SER A 408 -10.27 42.85 -4.43
C SER A 408 -9.38 43.99 -3.90
N HIS A 409 -8.17 43.67 -3.45
CA HIS A 409 -7.14 44.64 -3.04
C HIS A 409 -6.07 44.86 -4.13
N GLY A 410 -6.35 44.48 -5.38
CA GLY A 410 -5.46 44.74 -6.51
C GLY A 410 -4.26 43.80 -6.63
N VAL A 411 -4.20 42.72 -5.84
CA VAL A 411 -3.16 41.70 -5.93
C VAL A 411 -3.61 40.60 -6.89
N GLN A 412 -2.95 40.50 -8.04
CA GLN A 412 -3.16 39.39 -8.97
C GLN A 412 -2.43 38.14 -8.46
N THR A 413 -3.07 36.97 -8.59
CA THR A 413 -2.48 35.69 -8.21
C THR A 413 -2.53 34.69 -9.35
N PHE A 414 -1.50 33.87 -9.46
CA PHE A 414 -1.37 32.81 -10.46
C PHE A 414 -0.97 31.51 -9.79
N ASP A 415 -1.51 30.39 -10.27
CA ASP A 415 -1.06 29.07 -9.82
C ASP A 415 0.39 28.85 -10.26
N SER A 416 1.26 28.61 -9.29
CA SER A 416 2.65 28.25 -9.56
C SER A 416 2.69 26.74 -9.77
N LYS A 417 3.01 26.30 -10.99
CA LYS A 417 3.27 24.87 -11.27
C LYS A 417 4.47 24.35 -10.50
#